data_AF-A0A1B6CGY6-F1
#
_entry.id   AF-A0A1B6CGY6-F1
#
_cell.length_a   1.000
_cell.length_b   1.000
_cell.length_c   1.000
_cell.angle_alpha   90.00
_cell.angle_beta   90.00
_cell.angle_gamma   90.00
#
_symmetry.space_group_name_H-M   'P 1'
#
loop_
_entity.id
_entity.type
_entity.pdbx_description
1 polymer ?
#
loop_
_entity_poly.entity_id
_entity_poly.type
_entity_poly.pdbx_seq_one_letter_code
_entity_poly.pdbx_strand_id
1 'polypeptide(L)'
;MSLNTAHANNGVLIHAGECILLFADNVSIEFHGPELHAFKNTKVGRLYLTTHRMIFNNKHINDDMASFSFPFCTISEVELEQPVFGANYIKGKVRAQPNGNWVGEAKFKIVFKKGGAIDFGQAMLKASQMVGRNGVNDVPAYAPPPGPWFEAPPPAYTPAPAGYYGWVPNVAAFPNAPPANSVFMTDMPPPYPGINGYNGYATAPPSGATGFSQPPMPPADAKAAEAAQSAYYDPNKPQCAYVPPPAYYESPPAYEMNGKKNQ
;
A
#
# COMPACT_ATOMS: atom_id res chain seq x y z
N MET A 1 -2.12 10.51 13.97
CA MET A 1 -0.98 9.56 13.97
C MET A 1 -1.21 8.44 14.94
N SER A 2 -0.82 7.21 14.59
CA SER A 2 -0.87 6.08 15.52
C SER A 2 0.33 5.14 15.41
N LEU A 3 0.64 4.52 16.55
CA LEU A 3 1.73 3.56 16.74
C LEU A 3 1.18 2.13 16.72
N ASN A 4 1.81 1.24 15.95
CA ASN A 4 1.48 -0.19 15.87
C ASN A 4 0.04 -0.49 15.44
N THR A 5 -0.45 0.24 14.44
CA THR A 5 -1.83 0.14 13.92
C THR A 5 -1.93 -0.17 12.42
N ALA A 6 -0.81 -0.17 11.69
CA ALA A 6 -0.79 -0.29 10.23
C ALA A 6 0.12 -1.43 9.76
N HIS A 7 0.03 -2.58 10.43
CA HIS A 7 0.73 -3.80 10.06
C HIS A 7 -0.12 -5.05 10.31
N ALA A 8 0.17 -6.09 9.54
CA ALA A 8 -0.33 -7.45 9.71
C ALA A 8 0.74 -8.41 9.17
N ASN A 9 1.01 -9.53 9.83
CA ASN A 9 2.00 -10.54 9.38
C ASN A 9 3.34 -9.96 8.86
N ASN A 10 3.93 -8.97 9.56
CA ASN A 10 5.16 -8.26 9.15
C ASN A 10 5.07 -7.47 7.81
N GLY A 11 3.87 -7.33 7.27
CA GLY A 11 3.52 -6.50 6.12
C GLY A 11 2.78 -5.22 6.52
N VAL A 12 2.39 -4.46 5.50
CA VAL A 12 1.58 -3.24 5.66
C VAL A 12 0.10 -3.60 5.72
N LEU A 13 -0.65 -2.93 6.60
CA LEU A 13 -2.11 -3.02 6.63
C LEU A 13 -2.73 -1.74 6.10
N ILE A 14 -3.49 -1.84 5.01
CA ILE A 14 -4.22 -0.74 4.36
C ILE A 14 -5.73 -0.94 4.49
N HIS A 15 -6.49 0.12 4.22
CA HIS A 15 -7.94 0.10 4.19
C HIS A 15 -8.50 -0.21 2.80
N ALA A 16 -9.77 -0.65 2.73
CA ALA A 16 -10.45 -0.85 1.45
C ALA A 16 -10.47 0.45 0.64
N GLY A 17 -9.96 0.40 -0.60
CA GLY A 17 -9.84 1.57 -1.48
C GLY A 17 -8.64 2.47 -1.21
N GLU A 18 -7.74 2.11 -0.28
CA GLU A 18 -6.46 2.78 -0.07
C GLU A 18 -5.40 2.23 -1.03
N CYS A 19 -5.00 3.01 -2.05
CA CYS A 19 -3.90 2.63 -2.95
C CYS A 19 -2.54 3.09 -2.41
N ILE A 20 -1.49 2.30 -2.65
CA ILE A 20 -0.07 2.64 -2.45
C ILE A 20 0.40 3.43 -3.68
N LEU A 21 0.77 4.69 -3.49
CA LEU A 21 1.28 5.59 -4.53
C LEU A 21 2.76 5.36 -4.81
N LEU A 22 3.58 5.27 -3.75
CA LEU A 22 5.01 5.06 -3.83
C LEU A 22 5.46 4.11 -2.72
N PHE A 23 6.48 3.30 -3.01
CA PHE A 23 7.10 2.39 -2.05
C PHE A 23 8.61 2.64 -1.99
N ALA A 24 9.14 2.88 -0.79
CA ALA A 24 10.57 3.03 -0.55
C ALA A 24 11.05 1.99 0.46
N ASP A 25 12.08 1.23 0.10
CA ASP A 25 12.69 0.23 0.97
C ASP A 25 14.01 0.72 1.58
N ASN A 26 14.35 0.24 2.78
CA ASN A 26 15.57 0.58 3.53
C ASN A 26 15.69 2.08 3.87
N VAL A 27 14.57 2.71 4.20
CA VAL A 27 14.60 4.05 4.81
C VAL A 27 14.95 3.91 6.29
N SER A 28 15.59 4.94 6.86
CA SER A 28 15.74 5.04 8.31
C SER A 28 14.90 6.18 8.86
N ILE A 29 14.20 5.95 9.97
CA ILE A 29 13.37 6.93 10.64
C ILE A 29 13.81 7.12 12.10
N GLU A 30 13.76 8.37 12.55
CA GLU A 30 14.09 8.79 13.91
C GLU A 30 12.98 9.70 14.44
N PHE A 31 12.66 9.57 15.72
CA PHE A 31 11.66 10.39 16.39
C PHE A 31 12.31 11.14 17.57
N HIS A 32 11.85 12.36 17.80
CA HIS A 32 12.31 13.22 18.90
C HIS A 32 11.11 13.85 19.60
N GLY A 33 11.16 13.95 20.93
CA GLY A 33 10.12 14.56 21.76
C GLY A 33 9.50 13.58 22.75
N PRO A 34 8.84 12.48 22.30
CA PRO A 34 8.29 11.48 23.21
C PRO A 34 9.36 10.59 23.85
N GLU A 35 9.19 10.27 25.13
CA GLU A 35 10.09 9.39 25.91
C GLU A 35 9.70 7.89 25.85
N LEU A 36 8.76 7.50 24.97
CA LEU A 36 8.32 6.11 24.83
C LEU A 36 9.43 5.26 24.18
N HIS A 37 9.63 4.04 24.68
CA HIS A 37 10.66 3.13 24.19
C HIS A 37 10.55 2.84 22.67
N ALA A 38 9.33 2.75 22.14
CA ALA A 38 9.05 2.61 20.71
C ALA A 38 9.64 3.74 19.82
N PHE A 39 9.84 4.94 20.36
CA PHE A 39 10.42 6.08 19.63
C PHE A 39 11.94 6.21 19.79
N LYS A 40 12.57 5.41 20.67
CA LYS A 40 14.01 5.46 20.89
C LYS A 40 14.77 4.79 19.75
N ASN A 41 15.95 5.34 19.45
CA ASN A 41 16.87 4.87 18.43
C ASN A 41 16.34 5.01 16.99
N THR A 42 17.27 4.99 16.03
CA THR A 42 16.94 4.94 14.61
C THR A 42 16.30 3.59 14.26
N LYS A 43 15.14 3.63 13.59
CA LYS A 43 14.46 2.45 13.04
C LYS A 43 14.78 2.33 11.56
N VAL A 44 14.87 1.12 11.03
CA VAL A 44 15.11 0.85 9.60
C VAL A 44 13.96 0.03 9.05
N GLY A 45 13.38 0.46 7.94
CA GLY A 45 12.13 -0.11 7.48
C GLY A 45 11.75 0.19 6.04
N ARG A 46 10.46 -0.02 5.79
CA ARG A 46 9.76 0.25 4.53
C ARG A 46 8.84 1.44 4.73
N LEU A 47 8.75 2.29 3.71
CA LEU A 47 7.88 3.45 3.69
C LEU A 47 6.90 3.33 2.53
N TYR A 48 5.63 3.55 2.84
CA TYR A 48 4.54 3.53 1.88
C TYR A 48 3.93 4.93 1.87
N LEU A 49 3.93 5.60 0.72
CA LEU A 49 3.05 6.73 0.50
C LEU A 49 1.75 6.18 -0.07
N THR A 50 0.63 6.38 0.61
CA THR A 50 -0.68 5.96 0.15
C THR A 50 -1.51 7.16 -0.29
N THR A 51 -2.69 6.88 -0.83
CA THR A 51 -3.71 7.88 -1.13
C THR A 51 -4.20 8.66 0.09
N HIS A 52 -3.95 8.20 1.32
CA HIS A 52 -4.53 8.74 2.56
C HIS A 52 -3.48 9.13 3.61
N ARG A 53 -2.33 8.46 3.60
CA ARG A 53 -1.32 8.56 4.66
C ARG A 53 0.04 8.10 4.18
N MET A 54 1.07 8.43 4.95
CA MET A 54 2.33 7.70 4.90
C MET A 54 2.31 6.58 5.94
N ILE A 55 2.91 5.43 5.67
CA ILE A 55 3.02 4.31 6.62
C ILE A 55 4.47 3.88 6.67
N PHE A 56 5.02 3.76 7.88
CA PHE A 56 6.31 3.11 8.11
C PHE A 56 6.06 1.71 8.67
N ASN A 57 6.71 0.68 8.10
CA ASN A 57 6.83 -0.64 8.72
C ASN A 57 8.28 -0.93 9.06
N ASN A 58 8.53 -1.32 10.30
CA ASN A 58 9.86 -1.68 10.76
C ASN A 58 10.26 -3.05 10.21
N LYS A 59 11.53 -3.21 9.82
CA LYS A 59 12.09 -4.52 9.45
C LYS A 59 12.53 -5.33 10.68
N HIS A 60 12.74 -4.68 11.82
CA HIS A 60 13.12 -5.34 13.05
C HIS A 60 11.89 -5.81 13.82
N ILE A 61 11.57 -7.11 13.70
CA ILE A 61 10.36 -7.72 14.28
C ILE A 61 10.33 -7.70 15.82
N ASN A 62 11.48 -7.56 16.46
CA ASN A 62 11.61 -7.52 17.94
C ASN A 62 11.64 -6.09 18.48
N ASP A 63 11.45 -5.08 17.63
CA ASP A 63 11.39 -3.69 18.05
C ASP A 63 9.98 -3.33 18.50
N ASP A 64 9.86 -2.54 19.58
CA ASP A 64 8.59 -2.05 20.10
C ASP A 64 7.76 -1.26 19.06
N MET A 65 8.39 -0.70 18.03
CA MET A 65 7.71 -0.10 16.89
C MET A 65 7.68 -1.06 15.71
N ALA A 66 6.55 -1.74 15.49
CA ALA A 66 6.29 -2.54 14.30
C ALA A 66 5.80 -1.68 13.12
N SER A 67 4.98 -0.67 13.39
CA SER A 67 4.49 0.25 12.37
C SER A 67 4.19 1.64 12.91
N PHE A 68 4.22 2.65 12.06
CA PHE A 68 3.73 3.98 12.39
C PHE A 68 2.91 4.55 11.23
N SER A 69 1.68 4.98 11.54
CA SER A 69 0.72 5.50 10.57
C SER A 69 0.69 7.03 10.61
N PHE A 70 0.89 7.63 9.45
CA PHE A 70 0.97 9.08 9.22
C PHE A 70 -0.15 9.65 8.35
N PRO A 71 -1.40 9.77 8.85
CA PRO A 71 -2.45 10.52 8.17
C PRO A 71 -2.00 11.94 7.81
N PHE A 72 -2.27 12.39 6.59
CA PHE A 72 -1.79 13.70 6.13
C PHE A 72 -2.27 14.86 7.02
N CYS A 73 -3.50 14.79 7.53
CA CYS A 73 -4.07 15.78 8.46
C CYS A 73 -3.34 15.88 9.81
N THR A 74 -2.41 14.96 10.10
CA THR A 74 -1.66 14.93 11.37
C THR A 74 -0.20 15.29 11.23
N ILE A 75 0.24 15.62 10.01
CA ILE A 75 1.61 16.05 9.70
C ILE A 75 1.63 17.57 9.58
N SER A 76 2.63 18.23 10.16
CA SER A 76 2.89 19.65 10.01
C SER A 76 4.39 19.93 9.87
N GLU A 77 4.74 21.15 9.45
CA GLU A 77 6.14 21.61 9.36
C GLU A 77 7.05 20.66 8.56
N VAL A 78 6.54 20.17 7.41
CA VAL A 78 7.29 19.26 6.55
C VAL A 78 8.37 20.03 5.79
N GLU A 79 9.61 19.56 5.89
CA GLU A 79 10.75 20.08 5.16
C GLU A 79 11.49 18.94 4.45
N LEU A 80 11.82 19.16 3.17
CA LEU A 80 12.69 18.28 2.37
C LEU A 80 14.08 18.89 2.36
N GLU A 81 15.05 18.17 2.91
CA GLU A 81 16.42 18.63 3.09
C GLU A 81 17.37 17.87 2.16
N GLN A 82 18.21 18.63 1.46
CA GLN A 82 19.20 18.14 0.50
C GLN A 82 20.60 18.60 0.94
N PRO A 83 21.20 17.95 1.95
CA PRO A 83 22.50 18.35 2.44
C PRO A 83 23.57 18.11 1.37
N VAL A 84 24.57 19.00 1.30
CA VAL A 84 25.71 18.87 0.38
C VAL A 84 26.46 17.55 0.61
N PHE A 85 26.48 17.08 1.87
CA PHE A 85 27.06 15.81 2.27
C PHE A 85 26.01 14.96 3.01
N GLY A 86 25.89 13.69 2.60
CA GLY A 86 24.96 12.74 3.20
C GLY A 86 23.72 12.50 2.35
N ALA A 87 22.80 11.71 2.88
CA ALA A 87 21.56 11.36 2.20
C ALA A 87 20.47 12.41 2.44
N ASN A 88 19.67 12.66 1.40
CA ASN A 88 18.48 13.50 1.49
C ASN A 88 17.48 12.92 2.49
N TYR A 89 16.78 13.81 3.20
CA TYR A 89 15.85 13.41 4.23
C TYR A 89 14.62 14.33 4.26
N ILE A 90 13.52 13.77 4.76
CA ILE A 90 12.28 14.49 5.05
C ILE A 90 12.18 14.59 6.56
N LYS A 91 11.92 15.79 7.08
CA LYS A 91 11.62 15.99 8.50
C LYS A 91 10.29 16.72 8.66
N GLY A 92 9.71 16.62 9.83
CA GLY A 92 8.55 17.42 10.21
C GLY A 92 8.03 17.06 11.58
N LYS A 93 6.82 17.51 11.88
CA LYS A 93 6.11 17.23 13.13
C LYS A 93 4.89 16.39 12.87
N VAL A 94 4.56 15.59 13.88
CA VAL A 94 3.42 14.69 13.86
C VAL A 94 2.69 14.74 15.19
N ARG A 95 1.35 14.82 15.14
CA ARG A 95 0.51 14.83 16.34
C ARG A 95 -0.22 13.51 16.52
N ALA A 96 -0.18 12.97 17.74
CA ALA A 96 -0.93 11.80 18.13
C ALA A 96 -2.44 11.99 17.86
N GLN A 97 -3.09 10.97 17.31
CA GLN A 97 -4.55 10.95 17.27
C GLN A 97 -5.10 10.36 18.57
N PRO A 98 -6.33 10.72 18.98
CA PRO A 98 -6.99 10.03 20.08
C PRO A 98 -7.00 8.52 19.83
N ASN A 99 -6.74 7.72 20.86
CA ASN A 99 -6.63 6.25 20.79
C ASN A 99 -5.49 5.72 19.89
N GLY A 100 -4.52 6.56 19.49
CA GLY A 100 -3.43 6.18 18.60
C GLY A 100 -2.27 5.39 19.21
N ASN A 101 -2.43 4.80 20.40
CA ASN A 101 -1.39 4.10 21.19
C ASN A 101 -0.21 4.97 21.67
N TRP A 102 -0.31 6.30 21.56
CA TRP A 102 0.60 7.27 22.17
C TRP A 102 -0.09 8.64 22.28
N VAL A 103 0.51 9.58 23.00
CA VAL A 103 -0.03 10.93 23.21
C VAL A 103 1.08 11.97 22.98
N GLY A 104 0.68 13.14 22.48
CA GLY A 104 1.56 14.29 22.30
C GLY A 104 1.95 14.56 20.86
N GLU A 105 3.12 15.16 20.70
CA GLU A 105 3.70 15.53 19.41
C GLU A 105 5.13 14.97 19.32
N ALA A 106 5.53 14.57 18.12
CA ALA A 106 6.89 14.12 17.85
C ALA A 106 7.43 14.84 16.62
N LYS A 107 8.73 15.13 16.61
CA LYS A 107 9.46 15.44 15.38
C LYS A 107 9.95 14.13 14.77
N PHE A 108 9.75 13.96 13.47
CA PHE A 108 10.29 12.82 12.74
C PHE A 108 11.36 13.27 11.76
N LYS A 109 12.29 12.37 11.46
CA LYS A 109 13.28 12.51 10.38
C LYS A 109 13.41 11.19 9.65
N ILE A 110 13.16 11.18 8.34
CA ILE A 110 13.23 10.01 7.46
C ILE A 110 14.35 10.23 6.45
N VAL A 111 15.36 9.37 6.47
CA VAL A 111 16.53 9.42 5.60
C VAL A 111 16.43 8.35 4.52
N PHE A 112 16.59 8.76 3.25
CA PHE A 112 16.50 7.88 2.09
C PHE A 112 17.90 7.50 1.60
N LYS A 113 18.44 6.42 2.16
CA LYS A 113 19.82 5.98 1.90
C LYS A 113 20.09 5.54 0.44
N LYS A 114 19.04 5.19 -0.30
CA LYS A 114 19.11 4.71 -1.69
C LYS A 114 18.59 5.72 -2.72
N GLY A 115 18.43 6.99 -2.35
CA GLY A 115 17.82 8.01 -3.21
C GLY A 115 16.29 8.00 -3.14
N GLY A 116 15.64 8.82 -3.99
CA GLY A 116 14.18 8.94 -4.06
C GLY A 116 13.56 9.92 -3.05
N ALA A 117 14.32 10.54 -2.15
CA ALA A 117 13.77 11.50 -1.17
C ALA A 117 13.03 12.68 -1.81
N ILE A 118 13.54 13.17 -2.95
CA ILE A 118 12.98 14.33 -3.64
C ILE A 118 11.62 13.96 -4.23
N ASP A 119 11.57 12.90 -5.04
CA ASP A 119 10.33 12.39 -5.63
C ASP A 119 9.31 12.02 -4.55
N PHE A 120 9.76 11.35 -3.47
CA PHE A 120 8.89 10.99 -2.35
C PHE A 120 8.33 12.23 -1.66
N GLY A 121 9.20 13.18 -1.31
CA GLY A 121 8.83 14.40 -0.61
C GLY A 121 7.88 15.28 -1.43
N GLN A 122 8.17 15.44 -2.73
CA GLN A 122 7.29 16.17 -3.65
C GLN A 122 5.92 15.48 -3.78
N ALA A 123 5.88 14.16 -3.93
CA ALA A 123 4.64 13.41 -3.99
C ALA A 123 3.84 13.49 -2.68
N MET A 124 4.50 13.41 -1.53
CA MET A 124 3.87 13.55 -0.21
C MET A 124 3.28 14.95 -0.01
N LEU A 125 4.03 16.01 -0.36
CA LEU A 125 3.54 17.38 -0.30
C LEU A 125 2.35 17.60 -1.24
N LYS A 126 2.42 17.05 -2.45
CA LYS A 126 1.31 17.11 -3.42
C LYS A 126 0.07 16.40 -2.90
N ALA A 127 0.21 15.21 -2.34
CA ALA A 127 -0.88 14.44 -1.75
C ALA A 127 -1.52 15.17 -0.56
N SER A 128 -0.69 15.72 0.34
CA SER A 128 -1.16 16.54 1.46
C SER A 128 -1.95 17.78 1.00
N GLN A 129 -1.47 18.48 -0.03
CA GLN A 129 -2.19 19.62 -0.62
C GLN A 129 -3.54 19.22 -1.23
N MET A 130 -3.61 18.07 -1.91
CA MET A 130 -4.87 17.55 -2.46
C MET A 130 -5.88 17.25 -1.35
N VAL A 131 -5.43 16.66 -0.24
CA VAL A 131 -6.29 16.39 0.92
C VAL A 131 -6.73 17.67 1.62
N GLY A 132 -5.84 18.65 1.80
CA GLY A 132 -6.19 19.93 2.44
C GLY A 132 -7.29 20.71 1.72
N ARG A 133 -7.43 20.54 0.40
CA ARG A 133 -8.54 21.13 -0.38
C ARG A 133 -9.90 20.50 -0.09
N ASN A 134 -9.94 19.31 0.50
CA ASN A 134 -11.16 18.56 0.79
C ASN A 134 -11.79 18.90 2.17
N GLY A 135 -11.22 19.88 2.90
CA GLY A 135 -11.90 20.61 3.98
C GLY A 135 -12.02 19.92 5.34
N VAL A 136 -11.51 18.70 5.52
CA VAL A 136 -11.57 18.00 6.81
C VAL A 136 -10.24 18.15 7.55
N ASN A 137 -10.23 19.10 8.49
CA ASN A 137 -9.08 19.39 9.35
C ASN A 137 -9.11 18.63 10.68
N ASP A 138 -10.21 17.95 11.00
CA ASP A 138 -10.30 17.24 12.26
C ASP A 138 -9.56 15.90 12.18
N VAL A 139 -8.85 15.56 13.24
CA VAL A 139 -8.07 14.33 13.33
C VAL A 139 -8.97 13.26 13.95
N PRO A 140 -9.51 12.31 13.17
CA PRO A 140 -10.42 11.33 13.71
C PRO A 140 -9.68 10.44 14.72
N ALA A 141 -10.41 10.04 15.76
CA ALA A 141 -9.90 9.06 16.71
C ALA A 141 -9.54 7.77 15.97
N TYR A 142 -8.44 7.13 16.38
CA TYR A 142 -8.15 5.79 15.91
C TYR A 142 -9.26 4.84 16.37
N ALA A 143 -9.76 4.05 15.44
CA ALA A 143 -10.53 2.85 15.73
C ALA A 143 -9.84 1.68 15.02
N PRO A 144 -9.51 0.59 15.74
CA PRO A 144 -9.04 -0.62 15.08
C PRO A 144 -10.14 -1.14 14.15
N PRO A 145 -9.81 -1.58 12.92
CA PRO A 145 -10.79 -2.15 12.01
C PRO A 145 -11.52 -3.35 12.65
N PRO A 146 -12.87 -3.36 12.71
CA PRO A 146 -13.60 -4.55 13.11
C PRO A 146 -13.49 -5.63 12.04
N GLY A 147 -13.06 -6.83 12.42
CA GLY A 147 -12.99 -7.99 11.53
C GLY A 147 -11.57 -8.41 11.13
N PRO A 148 -11.43 -9.50 10.36
CA PRO A 148 -10.14 -9.98 9.91
C PRO A 148 -9.55 -9.05 8.84
N TRP A 149 -8.24 -9.16 8.66
CA TRP A 149 -7.55 -8.66 7.47
C TRP A 149 -7.20 -9.84 6.57
N PHE A 150 -7.00 -9.58 5.28
CA PHE A 150 -6.65 -10.57 4.26
C PHE A 150 -5.59 -10.01 3.33
N GLU A 151 -4.93 -10.89 2.56
CA GLU A 151 -3.96 -10.47 1.56
C GLU A 151 -4.66 -9.62 0.48
N ALA A 152 -4.14 -8.43 0.22
CA ALA A 152 -4.70 -7.55 -0.79
C ALA A 152 -4.36 -8.10 -2.18
N PRO A 153 -5.33 -8.47 -3.03
CA PRO A 153 -5.02 -8.98 -4.36
C PRO A 153 -4.52 -7.82 -5.24
N PRO A 154 -3.35 -7.92 -5.91
CA PRO A 154 -3.04 -7.02 -7.00
C PRO A 154 -4.14 -7.11 -8.08
N PRO A 155 -4.58 -5.99 -8.71
CA PRO A 155 -4.07 -4.63 -8.62
C PRO A 155 -4.76 -3.75 -7.56
N ALA A 156 -5.52 -4.30 -6.62
CA ALA A 156 -6.43 -3.54 -5.74
C ALA A 156 -5.76 -2.42 -4.92
N TYR A 157 -4.47 -2.53 -4.66
CA TYR A 157 -3.69 -1.56 -3.90
C TYR A 157 -2.72 -0.73 -4.77
N THR A 158 -2.75 -0.89 -6.09
CA THR A 158 -1.86 -0.18 -7.02
C THR A 158 -2.41 1.22 -7.37
N PRO A 159 -1.56 2.19 -7.75
CA PRO A 159 -2.03 3.50 -8.17
C PRO A 159 -2.90 3.41 -9.43
N ALA A 160 -3.90 4.29 -9.55
CA ALA A 160 -4.71 4.37 -10.76
C ALA A 160 -3.84 4.72 -11.99
N PRO A 161 -3.91 3.97 -13.10
CA PRO A 161 -3.11 4.24 -14.30
C PRO A 161 -3.32 5.64 -14.89
N ALA A 162 -4.54 6.17 -14.77
CA ALA A 162 -4.89 7.52 -15.22
C ALA A 162 -4.46 8.63 -14.23
N GLY A 163 -3.91 8.26 -13.07
CA GLY A 163 -3.56 9.19 -12.00
C GLY A 163 -4.76 9.73 -11.21
N TYR A 164 -4.53 10.86 -10.55
CA TYR A 164 -5.44 11.52 -9.62
C TYR A 164 -5.53 13.01 -9.96
N TYR A 165 -6.67 13.45 -10.51
CA TYR A 165 -6.91 14.85 -10.87
C TYR A 165 -5.79 15.48 -11.74
N GLY A 166 -5.34 14.75 -12.76
CA GLY A 166 -4.28 15.18 -13.67
C GLY A 166 -2.86 15.06 -13.11
N TRP A 167 -2.68 14.50 -11.92
CA TRP A 167 -1.38 14.18 -11.35
C TRP A 167 -1.15 12.66 -11.35
N VAL A 168 0.02 12.24 -11.83
CA VAL A 168 0.45 10.83 -11.79
C VAL A 168 1.69 10.76 -10.88
N PRO A 169 1.71 9.88 -9.86
CA PRO A 169 2.91 9.68 -9.05
C PRO A 169 4.06 9.12 -9.89
N ASN A 170 5.28 9.60 -9.66
CA ASN A 170 6.47 9.11 -10.36
C ASN A 170 6.91 7.73 -9.86
N VAL A 171 6.14 6.69 -10.21
CA VAL A 171 6.43 5.30 -9.84
C VAL A 171 7.74 4.79 -10.43
N ALA A 172 8.21 5.37 -11.54
CA ALA A 172 9.46 4.98 -12.19
C ALA A 172 10.70 5.32 -11.33
N ALA A 173 10.63 6.36 -10.48
CA ALA A 173 11.68 6.68 -9.51
C ALA A 173 11.77 5.66 -8.35
N PHE A 174 10.77 4.77 -8.23
CA PHE A 174 10.69 3.75 -7.18
C PHE A 174 10.54 2.36 -7.81
N PRO A 175 11.64 1.78 -8.33
CA PRO A 175 11.59 0.51 -9.06
C PRO A 175 11.26 -0.71 -8.18
N ASN A 176 11.29 -0.54 -6.86
CA ASN A 176 10.93 -1.60 -5.93
C ASN A 176 9.42 -1.64 -5.73
N ALA A 177 8.86 -2.84 -5.60
CA ALA A 177 7.51 -3.06 -5.15
C ALA A 177 7.50 -3.55 -3.69
N PRO A 178 6.36 -3.42 -2.98
CA PRO A 178 6.16 -4.15 -1.73
C PRO A 178 6.48 -5.64 -1.92
N PRO A 179 7.13 -6.31 -0.96
CA PRO A 179 7.37 -7.75 -1.03
C PRO A 179 6.10 -8.56 -1.30
N ALA A 180 6.24 -9.72 -1.92
CA ALA A 180 5.14 -10.66 -2.09
C ALA A 180 4.53 -11.01 -0.72
N ASN A 181 3.20 -11.14 -0.67
CA ASN A 181 2.44 -11.51 0.53
C ASN A 181 2.69 -10.57 1.73
N SER A 182 2.98 -9.29 1.48
CA SER A 182 3.24 -8.30 2.52
C SER A 182 2.30 -7.10 2.51
N VAL A 183 1.24 -7.14 1.71
CA VAL A 183 0.20 -6.11 1.66
C VAL A 183 -1.11 -6.73 2.07
N PHE A 184 -1.65 -6.27 3.19
CA PHE A 184 -2.90 -6.75 3.77
C PHE A 184 -3.93 -5.62 3.75
N MET A 185 -5.19 -5.98 3.59
CA MET A 185 -6.30 -5.04 3.53
C MET A 185 -7.41 -5.42 4.52
N THR A 186 -8.10 -4.40 5.01
CA THR A 186 -9.37 -4.56 5.75
C THR A 186 -10.55 -4.19 4.86
N ASP A 187 -11.73 -4.70 5.16
CA ASP A 187 -12.97 -4.31 4.45
C ASP A 187 -13.44 -2.89 4.78
N MET A 188 -12.85 -2.26 5.78
CA MET A 188 -13.23 -0.91 6.20
C MET A 188 -12.52 0.13 5.35
N PRO A 189 -13.24 1.21 4.98
CA PRO A 189 -12.61 2.32 4.30
C PRO A 189 -11.68 3.10 5.23
N PRO A 190 -10.77 3.94 4.67
CA PRO A 190 -9.91 4.80 5.45
C PRO A 190 -10.73 5.75 6.33
N PRO A 191 -10.38 5.89 7.62
CA PRO A 191 -11.01 6.87 8.49
C PRO A 191 -10.50 8.29 8.22
N TYR A 192 -9.49 8.46 7.37
CA TYR A 192 -8.89 9.74 7.02
C TYR A 192 -9.33 10.19 5.62
N PRO A 193 -9.28 11.49 5.30
CA PRO A 193 -9.49 11.95 3.94
C PRO A 193 -8.36 11.50 3.01
N GLY A 194 -8.71 11.18 1.76
CA GLY A 194 -7.77 10.76 0.71
C GLY A 194 -7.70 11.70 -0.49
N ILE A 195 -6.65 11.54 -1.29
CA ILE A 195 -6.45 12.31 -2.54
C ILE A 195 -7.47 11.98 -3.63
N ASN A 196 -8.20 10.87 -3.49
CA ASN A 196 -9.21 10.37 -4.41
C ASN A 196 -10.62 10.92 -4.11
N GLY A 197 -10.74 11.91 -3.23
CA GLY A 197 -12.03 12.49 -2.84
C GLY A 197 -12.80 11.65 -1.82
N TYR A 198 -12.20 10.57 -1.29
CA TYR A 198 -12.77 9.81 -0.19
C TYR A 198 -12.69 10.66 1.08
N ASN A 199 -13.84 11.15 1.56
CA ASN A 199 -13.95 11.91 2.81
C ASN A 199 -14.40 10.94 3.91
N GLY A 200 -13.61 10.80 4.98
CA GLY A 200 -13.55 9.69 5.96
C GLY A 200 -14.82 9.29 6.74
N TYR A 201 -16.02 9.59 6.24
CA TYR A 201 -17.32 9.17 6.76
C TYR A 201 -18.35 8.81 5.66
N ALA A 202 -17.98 8.84 4.38
CA ALA A 202 -18.83 8.22 3.37
C ALA A 202 -18.75 6.71 3.58
N THR A 203 -19.93 6.06 3.66
CA THR A 203 -20.07 4.61 3.45
C THR A 203 -19.07 4.17 2.38
N ALA A 204 -18.36 3.05 2.62
CA ALA A 204 -17.76 2.29 1.52
C ALA A 204 -18.73 2.37 0.34
N PRO A 205 -18.27 2.62 -0.91
CA PRO A 205 -19.19 2.62 -2.04
C PRO A 205 -20.10 1.40 -1.83
N PRO A 206 -21.43 1.57 -1.87
CA PRO A 206 -22.33 0.48 -1.52
C PRO A 206 -21.80 -0.75 -2.23
N SER A 207 -21.79 -1.87 -1.52
CA SER A 207 -21.53 -3.20 -2.07
C SER A 207 -22.38 -3.39 -3.34
N GLY A 208 -21.83 -2.90 -4.44
CA GLY A 208 -22.62 -2.21 -5.47
C GLY A 208 -21.75 -1.61 -6.58
N ALA A 209 -20.44 -1.87 -6.57
CA ALA A 209 -19.78 -2.24 -7.82
C ALA A 209 -20.06 -3.73 -8.16
N THR A 210 -21.28 -4.20 -7.94
CA THR A 210 -21.85 -5.26 -8.79
C THR A 210 -22.19 -4.60 -10.12
N GLY A 211 -21.22 -4.62 -11.04
CA GLY A 211 -21.34 -3.84 -12.27
C GLY A 211 -20.52 -4.34 -13.45
N PHE A 212 -20.01 -5.57 -13.42
CA PHE A 212 -20.07 -6.41 -14.60
C PHE A 212 -20.67 -7.73 -14.14
N SER A 213 -22.01 -7.82 -14.15
CA SER A 213 -22.61 -9.11 -14.46
C SER A 213 -22.14 -9.43 -15.88
N GLN A 214 -21.01 -10.12 -15.98
CA GLN A 214 -20.73 -10.93 -17.15
C GLN A 214 -21.98 -11.81 -17.33
N PRO A 215 -22.59 -11.83 -18.53
CA PRO A 215 -23.57 -12.86 -18.83
C PRO A 215 -22.93 -14.20 -18.47
N PRO A 216 -23.68 -15.18 -17.92
CA PRO A 216 -23.11 -16.42 -17.40
C PRO A 216 -22.15 -17.00 -18.43
N MET A 217 -20.85 -16.92 -18.14
CA MET A 217 -19.83 -17.31 -19.10
C MET A 217 -19.86 -18.84 -19.22
N PRO A 218 -19.81 -19.36 -20.45
CA PRO A 218 -19.75 -20.79 -20.67
C PRO A 218 -18.47 -21.38 -20.03
N PRO A 219 -18.46 -22.67 -19.64
CA PRO A 219 -17.35 -23.31 -18.92
C PRO A 219 -15.97 -23.22 -19.60
N ALA A 220 -15.92 -22.80 -20.86
CA ALA A 220 -14.69 -22.64 -21.64
C ALA A 220 -13.81 -21.46 -21.16
N ASP A 221 -14.37 -20.44 -20.52
CA ASP A 221 -13.64 -19.20 -20.14
C ASP A 221 -13.08 -19.20 -18.70
N ALA A 222 -13.43 -20.19 -17.87
CA ALA A 222 -12.91 -20.30 -16.50
C ALA A 222 -11.38 -20.50 -16.47
N LYS A 223 -10.85 -21.24 -17.45
CA LYS A 223 -9.41 -21.52 -17.58
C LYS A 223 -8.61 -20.30 -18.02
N ALA A 224 -9.25 -19.35 -18.72
CA ALA A 224 -8.63 -18.08 -19.10
C ALA A 224 -8.52 -17.10 -17.92
N ALA A 225 -9.45 -17.14 -16.97
CA ALA A 225 -9.41 -16.34 -15.74
C ALA A 225 -8.30 -16.82 -14.78
N GLU A 226 -8.05 -18.13 -14.68
CA GLU A 226 -6.97 -18.71 -13.87
C GLU A 226 -5.58 -18.40 -14.46
N ALA A 227 -5.47 -18.36 -15.79
CA ALA A 227 -4.24 -17.93 -16.48
C ALA A 227 -3.93 -16.43 -16.26
N ALA A 228 -4.95 -15.59 -16.12
CA ALA A 228 -4.78 -14.16 -15.80
C ALA A 228 -4.28 -13.92 -14.37
N GLN A 229 -4.56 -14.83 -13.43
CA GLN A 229 -4.06 -14.76 -12.05
C GLN A 229 -2.59 -15.16 -11.94
N SER A 230 -2.06 -15.88 -12.93
CA SER A 230 -0.67 -16.38 -12.97
C SER A 230 0.28 -15.46 -13.75
N ALA A 231 -0.20 -14.30 -14.21
CA ALA A 231 0.60 -13.35 -14.98
C ALA A 231 1.65 -12.67 -14.10
N TYR A 232 2.93 -12.92 -14.41
CA TYR A 232 4.05 -12.26 -13.74
C TYR A 232 4.35 -10.92 -14.43
N TYR A 233 4.39 -9.84 -13.65
CA TYR A 233 4.69 -8.49 -14.13
C TYR A 233 6.20 -8.23 -14.09
N ASP A 234 6.81 -7.96 -15.25
CA ASP A 234 8.22 -7.56 -15.36
C ASP A 234 8.34 -6.02 -15.45
N PRO A 235 8.89 -5.35 -14.43
CA PRO A 235 9.02 -3.89 -14.40
C PRO A 235 9.88 -3.29 -15.51
N ASN A 236 10.73 -4.08 -16.18
CA ASN A 236 11.59 -3.59 -17.27
C ASN A 236 10.93 -3.66 -18.66
N LYS A 237 9.75 -4.27 -18.77
CA LYS A 237 8.99 -4.39 -20.03
C LYS A 237 7.49 -4.13 -19.80
N PRO A 238 7.10 -2.86 -19.56
CA PRO A 238 5.72 -2.50 -19.19
C PRO A 238 4.68 -2.76 -20.29
N GLN A 239 5.11 -3.11 -21.50
CA GLN A 239 4.23 -3.43 -22.65
C GLN A 239 3.98 -4.93 -22.83
N CYS A 240 4.58 -5.81 -22.01
CA CYS A 240 4.44 -7.26 -22.18
C CYS A 240 4.17 -7.95 -20.84
N ALA A 241 2.95 -8.46 -20.67
CA ALA A 241 2.64 -9.44 -19.63
C ALA A 241 3.05 -10.84 -20.14
N TYR A 242 3.96 -11.51 -19.44
CA TYR A 242 4.33 -12.89 -19.77
C TYR A 242 3.34 -13.83 -19.09
N VAL A 243 2.52 -14.51 -19.91
CA VAL A 243 1.67 -15.61 -19.45
C VAL A 243 2.48 -16.90 -19.67
N PRO A 244 2.90 -17.62 -18.61
CA PRO A 244 3.56 -18.90 -18.78
C PRO A 244 2.61 -19.86 -19.52
N PRO A 245 3.11 -20.61 -20.52
CA PRO A 245 2.26 -21.54 -21.25
C PRO A 245 1.67 -22.57 -20.27
N PRO A 246 0.38 -22.93 -20.41
CA PRO A 246 -0.26 -23.88 -19.51
C PRO A 246 0.51 -25.21 -19.52
N ALA A 247 0.82 -25.72 -18.33
CA ALA A 247 1.41 -27.03 -18.15
C ALA A 247 0.35 -28.09 -18.52
N TYR A 248 0.28 -28.47 -19.80
CA TYR A 248 -0.49 -29.62 -20.26
C TYR A 248 0.22 -30.90 -19.82
N TYR A 249 0.04 -31.30 -18.56
CA TYR A 249 0.24 -32.68 -18.13
C TYR A 249 -1.12 -33.38 -18.07
N GLU A 250 -1.73 -33.59 -19.23
CA GLU A 250 -2.66 -34.69 -19.42
C GLU A 250 -1.99 -35.68 -20.36
N SER A 251 -1.59 -36.83 -19.80
CA SER A 251 -1.18 -37.96 -20.64
C SER A 251 -2.40 -38.42 -21.44
N PRO A 252 -2.29 -38.62 -22.77
CA PRO A 252 -3.43 -39.04 -23.58
C PRO A 252 -3.97 -40.39 -23.08
N PRO A 253 -5.30 -40.62 -23.13
CA PRO A 253 -5.88 -41.87 -22.68
C PRO A 253 -5.33 -43.04 -23.49
N ALA A 254 -5.05 -44.15 -22.81
CA ALA A 254 -4.62 -45.39 -23.45
C ALA A 254 -5.73 -45.89 -24.40
N TYR A 255 -5.36 -46.29 -25.61
CA TYR A 255 -6.30 -46.85 -26.57
C TYR A 255 -6.84 -48.19 -26.03
N GLU A 256 -8.15 -48.29 -25.81
CA GLU A 256 -8.80 -49.59 -25.64
C GLU A 256 -9.08 -50.17 -27.03
N MET A 257 -8.32 -51.21 -27.37
CA MET A 257 -8.50 -52.00 -28.58
C MET A 257 -9.70 -52.93 -28.41
N ASN A 258 -10.90 -52.43 -28.68
CA ASN A 258 -12.11 -53.26 -28.61
C ASN A 258 -12.44 -53.90 -29.97
N GLY A 259 -12.37 -55.23 -29.98
CA GLY A 259 -13.36 -56.06 -30.69
C GLY A 259 -13.00 -56.49 -32.10
N LYS A 260 -12.33 -57.64 -32.19
CA LYS A 260 -12.30 -58.49 -33.40
C LYS A 260 -13.73 -58.74 -33.91
N LYS A 261 -13.95 -58.52 -35.21
CA LYS A 261 -15.06 -59.16 -35.94
C LYS A 261 -14.84 -60.66 -35.93
N ASN A 262 -15.79 -61.41 -35.40
CA ASN A 262 -15.98 -62.82 -35.75
C ASN A 262 -17.36 -62.97 -36.39
N GLN A 263 -17.32 -63.65 -37.54
CA GLN A 263 -18.33 -64.31 -38.37
C GLN A 263 -19.80 -64.19 -37.96
#